data_AF-A0AAV9TZI6-F1
#
_entry.id   AF-A0AAV9TZI6-F1
#
_cell.length_a   1.000
_cell.length_b   1.000
_cell.length_c   1.000
_cell.angle_alpha   90.00
_cell.angle_beta   90.00
_cell.angle_gamma   90.00
#
_symmetry.space_group_name_H-M   'P 1'
#
loop_
_entity.id
_entity.type
_entity.pdbx_description
1 polymer ?
#
loop_
_entity_poly.entity_id
_entity_poly.type
_entity_poly.pdbx_seq_one_letter_code
_entity_poly.pdbx_strand_id
1 'polypeptide(L)'
;MPAILSTLAGCLTPLSLLSVSLPSLIVSEAVAFYPGSACFKLASSAAFVWRSFSPAVPNTAASWISASLVCGLLGDYCLIPSWKAYHSPKGGHEGDSVWFKVGMLAFMLNHAGYLVAFLQDLHSMNWQLFGVVLLTCIVMGDPAGMPVPWRKDHTPSPSPRLPTITTTLKNADVPSSPLDRSASPSSRPRTSDSGVTDLSISIPTTPKSSSSSSSPTTTTASTPLLPQQKSSLIPKLVIPADMKPLILVYQLIITTMVASAAGTRGIGSARLLGAAMFMISDVIVAWDTFGVKPAPQEAAPAAKKSCGRDGWLLRGVGWVLYFGGQYLLAAKGAR
;
A
#
# COMPACT_ATOMS: atom_id res chain seq x y z
N MET A 1 -34.94 -6.36 29.32
CA MET A 1 -33.67 -6.73 28.65
C MET A 1 -33.81 -7.42 27.28
N PRO A 2 -34.80 -8.29 26.98
CA PRO A 2 -34.87 -8.92 25.65
C PRO A 2 -35.16 -7.92 24.51
N ALA A 3 -35.97 -6.88 24.76
CA ALA A 3 -36.29 -5.87 23.76
C ALA A 3 -35.07 -5.07 23.27
N ILE A 4 -34.12 -4.72 24.16
CA ILE A 4 -32.91 -3.97 23.78
C ILE A 4 -31.97 -4.83 22.93
N LEU A 5 -31.82 -6.11 23.26
CA LEU A 5 -31.05 -7.07 22.47
C LEU A 5 -31.68 -7.32 21.09
N SER A 6 -33.01 -7.35 21.00
CA SER A 6 -33.73 -7.46 19.71
C SER A 6 -33.58 -6.21 18.84
N THR A 7 -33.59 -5.01 19.42
CA THR A 7 -33.36 -3.75 18.67
C THR A 7 -31.90 -3.62 18.22
N LEU A 8 -30.94 -4.01 19.06
CA LEU A 8 -29.52 -4.09 18.68
C LEU A 8 -29.26 -5.12 17.57
N ALA A 9 -29.93 -6.27 17.63
CA ALA A 9 -29.83 -7.31 16.60
C ALA A 9 -30.38 -6.86 15.23
N GLY A 10 -31.43 -6.03 15.21
CA GLY A 10 -31.95 -5.42 13.98
C GLY A 10 -31.04 -4.35 13.38
N CYS A 11 -30.22 -3.69 14.21
CA CYS A 11 -29.27 -2.67 13.77
C CYS A 11 -27.96 -3.26 13.21
N LEU A 12 -27.57 -4.45 13.66
CA LEU A 12 -26.34 -5.16 13.24
C LEU A 12 -26.56 -5.93 11.94
N THR A 13 -26.78 -5.19 10.85
CA THR A 13 -26.70 -5.76 9.50
C THR A 13 -25.30 -5.53 8.91
N PRO A 14 -24.84 -6.39 7.97
CA PRO A 14 -23.61 -6.11 7.23
C PRO A 14 -23.59 -4.74 6.57
N LEU A 15 -24.74 -4.28 6.05
CA LEU A 15 -24.84 -2.96 5.43
C LEU A 15 -24.68 -1.84 6.46
N SER A 16 -25.34 -1.95 7.62
CA SER A 16 -25.17 -1.00 8.72
C SER A 16 -23.73 -0.93 9.20
N LEU A 17 -23.06 -2.09 9.32
CA LEU A 17 -21.66 -2.18 9.71
C LEU A 17 -20.78 -1.39 8.70
N LEU A 18 -20.93 -1.65 7.40
CA LEU A 18 -20.21 -0.94 6.35
C LEU A 18 -20.50 0.56 6.33
N SER A 19 -21.79 0.95 6.47
CA SER A 19 -22.21 2.35 6.45
C SER A 19 -21.63 3.17 7.61
N VAL A 20 -21.34 2.53 8.75
CA VAL A 20 -20.69 3.19 9.89
C VAL A 20 -19.17 3.08 9.79
N SER A 21 -18.63 1.90 9.45
CA SER A 21 -17.19 1.65 9.45
C SER A 21 -16.46 2.40 8.35
N LEU A 22 -17.03 2.55 7.15
CA LEU A 22 -16.34 3.23 6.04
C LEU A 22 -16.15 4.74 6.30
N PRO A 23 -17.18 5.52 6.69
CA PRO A 23 -16.96 6.91 7.10
C PRO A 23 -16.02 7.01 8.29
N SER A 24 -16.13 6.11 9.27
CA SER A 24 -15.25 6.09 10.44
C SER A 24 -13.78 5.81 10.07
N LEU A 25 -13.54 4.95 9.06
CA LEU A 25 -12.22 4.73 8.48
C LEU A 25 -11.68 6.03 7.88
N ILE A 26 -12.45 6.72 7.04
CA ILE A 26 -12.03 7.98 6.40
C ILE A 26 -11.75 9.07 7.45
N VAL A 27 -12.61 9.20 8.45
CA VAL A 27 -12.42 10.14 9.55
C VAL A 27 -11.17 9.78 10.36
N SER A 28 -10.95 8.49 10.67
CA SER A 28 -9.76 8.04 11.38
C SER A 28 -8.47 8.35 10.63
N GLU A 29 -8.49 8.23 9.29
CA GLU A 29 -7.39 8.64 8.41
C GLU A 29 -7.18 10.16 8.41
N ALA A 30 -8.26 10.92 8.36
CA ALA A 30 -8.24 12.38 8.41
C ALA A 30 -7.68 12.91 9.73
N VAL A 31 -7.84 12.20 10.85
CA VAL A 31 -7.28 12.57 12.15
C VAL A 31 -6.00 11.81 12.52
N ALA A 32 -5.46 10.99 11.61
CA ALA A 32 -4.29 10.14 11.83
C ALA A 32 -4.41 9.21 13.06
N PHE A 33 -5.59 8.64 13.30
CA PHE A 33 -5.87 7.69 14.38
C PHE A 33 -5.67 6.24 13.90
N TYR A 34 -4.47 5.70 14.15
CA TYR A 34 -4.05 4.37 13.69
C TYR A 34 -4.98 3.22 14.09
N PRO A 35 -5.35 3.04 15.39
CA PRO A 35 -6.21 1.93 15.78
C PRO A 35 -7.57 1.99 15.10
N GLY A 36 -8.12 3.20 14.92
CA GLY A 36 -9.37 3.41 14.18
C GLY A 36 -9.23 2.98 12.73
N SER A 37 -8.16 3.41 12.05
CA SER A 37 -7.93 3.04 10.64
C SER A 37 -7.82 1.53 10.48
N ALA A 38 -7.04 0.86 11.33
CA ALA A 38 -6.92 -0.60 11.32
C ALA A 38 -8.26 -1.30 11.58
N CYS A 39 -8.95 -0.96 12.67
CA CYS A 39 -10.21 -1.61 13.05
C CYS A 39 -11.33 -1.35 12.06
N PHE A 40 -11.52 -0.11 11.60
CA PHE A 40 -12.61 0.24 10.68
C PHE A 40 -12.39 -0.30 9.27
N LYS A 41 -11.14 -0.45 8.83
CA LYS A 41 -10.81 -1.15 7.57
C LYS A 41 -11.23 -2.63 7.65
N LEU A 42 -10.84 -3.32 8.70
CA LEU A 42 -11.22 -4.72 8.91
C LEU A 42 -12.73 -4.89 9.09
N ALA A 43 -13.38 -3.99 9.83
CA ALA A 43 -14.83 -4.02 10.01
C ALA A 43 -15.58 -3.83 8.68
N SER A 44 -15.11 -2.90 7.82
CA SER A 44 -15.69 -2.66 6.50
C SER A 44 -15.57 -3.91 5.61
N SER A 45 -14.43 -4.59 5.65
CA SER A 45 -14.18 -5.80 4.87
C SER A 45 -14.95 -7.01 5.42
N ALA A 46 -14.98 -7.17 6.75
CA ALA A 46 -15.73 -8.23 7.44
C ALA A 46 -17.24 -8.16 7.18
N ALA A 47 -17.79 -6.96 6.94
CA ALA A 47 -19.19 -6.80 6.53
C ALA A 47 -19.50 -7.60 5.25
N PHE A 48 -18.62 -7.56 4.24
CA PHE A 48 -18.83 -8.32 3.01
C PHE A 48 -18.72 -9.82 3.23
N VAL A 49 -17.74 -10.26 4.00
CA VAL A 49 -17.56 -11.68 4.36
C VAL A 49 -18.78 -12.20 5.11
N TRP A 50 -19.26 -11.48 6.13
CA TRP A 50 -20.49 -11.82 6.85
C TRP A 50 -21.66 -11.94 5.86
N ARG A 51 -21.87 -10.92 5.01
CA ARG A 51 -22.95 -10.93 4.04
C ARG A 51 -22.90 -12.13 3.10
N SER A 52 -21.70 -12.59 2.73
CA SER A 52 -21.49 -13.72 1.83
C SER A 52 -21.87 -15.06 2.46
N PHE A 53 -21.70 -15.20 3.78
CA PHE A 53 -22.07 -16.41 4.52
C PHE A 53 -23.53 -16.46 4.98
N SER A 54 -24.28 -15.37 4.79
CA SER A 54 -25.73 -15.38 5.05
C SER A 54 -26.43 -16.32 4.05
N PRO A 55 -27.49 -17.06 4.46
CA PRO A 55 -28.02 -18.19 3.71
C PRO A 55 -28.52 -17.78 2.32
N ALA A 56 -27.66 -17.96 1.33
CA ALA A 56 -27.97 -17.96 -0.08
C ALA A 56 -27.96 -19.42 -0.58
N VAL A 57 -28.75 -19.72 -1.59
CA VAL A 57 -28.69 -21.02 -2.27
C VAL A 57 -27.25 -21.24 -2.74
N PRO A 58 -26.55 -22.29 -2.28
CA PRO A 58 -25.17 -22.52 -2.64
C PRO A 58 -25.07 -22.74 -4.15
N ASN A 59 -24.30 -21.89 -4.82
CA ASN A 59 -23.90 -22.09 -6.20
C ASN A 59 -22.39 -21.84 -6.33
N THR A 60 -21.81 -22.34 -7.42
CA THR A 60 -20.36 -22.33 -7.63
C THR A 60 -19.81 -20.90 -7.67
N ALA A 61 -20.51 -19.95 -8.32
CA ALA A 61 -20.12 -18.54 -8.39
C ALA A 61 -20.09 -17.87 -7.01
N ALA A 62 -21.12 -18.09 -6.19
CA ALA A 62 -21.22 -17.55 -4.84
C ALA A 62 -20.11 -18.08 -3.93
N SER A 63 -19.67 -19.32 -4.15
CA SER A 63 -18.53 -19.92 -3.42
C SER A 63 -17.22 -19.22 -3.77
N TRP A 64 -16.98 -18.95 -5.06
CA TRP A 64 -15.81 -18.18 -5.51
C TRP A 64 -15.82 -16.75 -4.98
N ILE A 65 -16.97 -16.07 -4.99
CA ILE A 65 -17.12 -14.74 -4.42
C ILE A 65 -16.88 -14.76 -2.91
N SER A 66 -17.39 -15.76 -2.19
CA SER A 66 -17.16 -15.87 -0.74
C SER A 66 -15.68 -16.08 -0.42
N ALA A 67 -15.02 -16.99 -1.15
CA ALA A 67 -13.58 -17.22 -1.01
C ALA A 67 -12.77 -15.97 -1.36
N SER A 68 -13.17 -15.24 -2.40
CA SER A 68 -12.51 -14.01 -2.82
C SER A 68 -12.61 -12.93 -1.75
N LEU A 69 -13.79 -12.75 -1.13
CA LEU A 69 -14.01 -11.82 -0.02
C LEU A 69 -13.15 -12.16 1.20
N VAL A 70 -12.98 -13.45 1.52
CA VAL A 70 -12.07 -13.88 2.60
C VAL A 70 -10.62 -13.53 2.25
N CYS A 71 -10.18 -13.74 1.01
CA CYS A 71 -8.87 -13.28 0.55
C CYS A 71 -8.74 -11.75 0.62
N GLY A 72 -9.80 -11.00 0.29
CA GLY A 72 -9.85 -9.54 0.42
C GLY A 72 -9.64 -9.07 1.86
N LEU A 73 -10.35 -9.70 2.81
CA LEU A 73 -10.18 -9.42 4.24
C LEU A 73 -8.76 -9.72 4.73
N LEU A 74 -8.17 -10.84 4.29
CA LEU A 74 -6.79 -11.17 4.61
C LEU A 74 -5.81 -10.15 4.00
N GLY A 75 -6.06 -9.71 2.76
CA GLY A 75 -5.32 -8.64 2.12
C GLY A 75 -5.38 -7.34 2.90
N ASP A 76 -6.58 -6.95 3.33
CA ASP A 76 -6.80 -5.75 4.14
C ASP A 76 -5.99 -5.78 5.43
N TYR A 77 -5.98 -6.93 6.12
CA TYR A 77 -5.20 -7.17 7.33
C TYR A 77 -3.69 -7.05 7.08
N CYS A 78 -3.18 -7.73 6.06
CA CYS A 78 -1.76 -7.72 5.71
C CYS A 78 -1.25 -6.35 5.23
N LEU A 79 -2.12 -5.52 4.65
CA LEU A 79 -1.82 -4.15 4.23
C LEU A 79 -2.04 -3.11 5.33
N ILE A 80 -2.34 -3.50 6.58
CA ILE A 80 -2.32 -2.53 7.68
C ILE A 80 -0.85 -2.15 7.93
N PRO A 81 -0.49 -0.87 7.82
CA PRO A 81 0.88 -0.44 8.08
C PRO A 81 1.29 -0.75 9.52
N SER A 82 2.58 -0.94 9.75
CA SER A 82 3.08 -0.91 11.12
C SER A 82 2.85 0.48 11.75
N TRP A 83 2.72 0.55 13.07
CA TRP A 83 2.59 1.83 13.79
C TRP A 83 3.65 2.87 13.38
N LYS A 84 4.90 2.41 13.21
CA LYS A 84 6.02 3.27 12.78
C LYS A 84 5.83 3.79 11.36
N ALA A 85 5.46 2.92 10.42
CA ALA A 85 5.19 3.29 9.03
C ALA A 85 3.99 4.23 8.91
N TYR A 86 2.97 4.05 9.74
CA TYR A 86 1.76 4.87 9.74
C TYR A 86 2.04 6.33 10.12
N HIS A 87 2.82 6.57 11.18
CA HIS A 87 3.12 7.94 11.66
C HIS A 87 4.39 8.55 11.09
N SER A 88 5.28 7.73 10.52
CA SER A 88 6.55 8.20 9.94
C SER A 88 6.80 7.46 8.63
N PRO A 89 6.10 7.83 7.55
CA PRO A 89 6.35 7.32 6.21
C PRO A 89 7.64 7.94 5.64
N LYS A 90 8.75 7.84 6.38
CA LYS A 90 10.06 8.34 5.94
C LYS A 90 10.68 7.34 4.97
N GLY A 91 10.41 7.52 3.68
CA GLY A 91 11.26 7.13 2.55
C GLY A 91 11.55 5.64 2.30
N GLY A 92 11.21 4.72 3.21
CA GLY A 92 11.24 3.30 2.93
C GLY A 92 10.05 2.90 2.05
N HIS A 93 10.28 2.11 1.00
CA HIS A 93 9.19 1.55 0.21
C HIS A 93 8.36 0.64 1.09
N GLU A 94 7.15 1.07 1.44
CA GLU A 94 6.14 0.24 2.12
C GLU A 94 5.90 -1.09 1.38
N GLY A 95 6.14 -1.06 0.05
CA GLY A 95 6.14 -2.19 -0.86
C GLY A 95 7.18 -3.28 -0.61
N ASP A 96 8.24 -3.02 0.17
CA ASP A 96 9.32 -4.00 0.39
C ASP A 96 9.00 -4.98 1.53
N SER A 97 7.99 -4.68 2.36
CA SER A 97 7.65 -5.56 3.47
C SER A 97 7.01 -6.87 2.98
N VAL A 98 7.40 -8.00 3.60
CA VAL A 98 6.81 -9.31 3.26
C VAL A 98 5.30 -9.31 3.46
N TRP A 99 4.81 -8.65 4.50
CA TRP A 99 3.37 -8.47 4.77
C TRP A 99 2.67 -7.72 3.65
N PHE A 100 3.29 -6.67 3.10
CA PHE A 100 2.75 -5.97 1.93
C PHE A 100 2.62 -6.91 0.73
N LYS A 101 3.65 -7.71 0.43
CA LYS A 101 3.63 -8.67 -0.69
C LYS A 101 2.56 -9.75 -0.51
N VAL A 102 2.41 -10.28 0.70
CA VAL A 102 1.34 -11.23 1.04
C VAL A 102 -0.03 -10.56 0.90
N GLY A 103 -0.17 -9.31 1.33
CA GLY A 103 -1.38 -8.51 1.16
C GLY A 103 -1.74 -8.35 -0.32
N MET A 104 -0.79 -7.90 -1.15
CA MET A 104 -0.95 -7.80 -2.60
C MET A 104 -1.36 -9.13 -3.25
N LEU A 105 -0.75 -10.25 -2.82
CA LEU A 105 -1.12 -11.58 -3.32
C LEU A 105 -2.56 -11.94 -2.92
N ALA A 106 -2.96 -11.66 -1.69
CA ALA A 106 -4.33 -11.91 -1.23
C ALA A 106 -5.36 -11.04 -2.00
N PHE A 107 -5.04 -9.78 -2.29
CA PHE A 107 -5.84 -8.94 -3.18
C PHE A 107 -5.91 -9.49 -4.60
N MET A 108 -4.79 -9.98 -5.14
CA MET A 108 -4.76 -10.63 -6.45
C MET A 108 -5.71 -11.82 -6.51
N LEU A 109 -5.73 -12.65 -5.47
CA LEU A 109 -6.64 -13.79 -5.34
C LEU A 109 -8.09 -13.35 -5.17
N ASN A 110 -8.35 -12.25 -4.47
CA ASN A 110 -9.68 -11.64 -4.40
C ASN A 110 -10.19 -11.26 -5.81
N HIS A 111 -9.38 -10.59 -6.63
CA HIS A 111 -9.78 -10.26 -8.00
C HIS A 111 -9.91 -11.51 -8.89
N ALA A 112 -9.02 -12.49 -8.74
CA ALA A 112 -9.09 -13.75 -9.47
C ALA A 112 -10.39 -14.51 -9.15
N GLY A 113 -10.85 -14.51 -7.90
CA GLY A 113 -12.12 -15.14 -7.51
C GLY A 113 -13.34 -14.49 -8.19
N TYR A 114 -13.38 -13.15 -8.27
CA TYR A 114 -14.42 -12.44 -9.03
C TYR A 114 -14.33 -12.75 -10.53
N LEU A 115 -13.13 -12.76 -11.11
CA LEU A 115 -12.91 -13.12 -12.50
C LEU A 115 -13.43 -14.53 -12.80
N VAL A 116 -13.05 -15.53 -11.99
CA VAL A 116 -13.53 -16.91 -12.15
C VAL A 116 -15.04 -16.99 -12.04
N ALA A 117 -15.66 -16.26 -11.12
CA ALA A 117 -17.12 -16.18 -11.01
C ALA A 117 -17.78 -15.60 -12.28
N PHE A 118 -17.18 -14.59 -12.91
CA PHE A 118 -17.69 -14.02 -14.16
C PHE A 118 -17.53 -14.96 -15.34
N LEU A 119 -16.44 -15.72 -15.39
CA LEU A 119 -16.17 -16.71 -16.43
C LEU A 119 -17.05 -17.97 -16.33
N GLN A 120 -17.91 -18.10 -15.31
CA GLN A 120 -18.92 -19.17 -15.31
C GLN A 120 -20.03 -18.92 -16.34
N ASP A 121 -20.16 -17.68 -16.82
CA ASP A 121 -21.16 -17.25 -17.81
C ASP A 121 -20.53 -17.02 -19.20
N LEU A 122 -19.61 -17.90 -19.61
CA LEU A 122 -18.88 -17.75 -20.89
C LEU A 122 -19.80 -17.81 -22.12
N HIS A 123 -20.95 -18.49 -22.03
CA HIS A 123 -21.90 -18.58 -23.14
C HIS A 123 -22.53 -17.23 -23.51
N SER A 124 -22.64 -16.29 -22.56
CA SER A 124 -23.15 -14.93 -22.81
C SER A 124 -22.05 -13.92 -23.16
N MET A 125 -20.79 -14.37 -23.29
CA MET A 125 -19.64 -13.48 -23.50
C MET A 125 -19.67 -12.83 -24.89
N ASN A 126 -19.82 -11.52 -24.93
CA ASN A 126 -19.51 -10.71 -26.10
C ASN A 126 -17.97 -10.54 -26.21
N TRP A 127 -17.33 -11.39 -27.02
CA TRP A 127 -15.89 -11.41 -27.21
C TRP A 127 -15.32 -10.13 -27.83
N GLN A 128 -16.09 -9.43 -28.67
CA GLN A 128 -15.66 -8.15 -29.23
C GLN A 128 -15.56 -7.08 -28.14
N LEU A 129 -16.62 -6.95 -27.34
CA LEU A 129 -16.63 -5.99 -26.23
C LEU A 129 -15.57 -6.34 -25.18
N PHE A 130 -15.40 -7.62 -24.86
CA PHE A 130 -14.31 -8.10 -23.99
C PHE A 130 -12.95 -7.64 -24.53
N GLY A 131 -12.64 -7.93 -25.80
CA GLY A 131 -11.34 -7.61 -26.40
C GLY A 131 -11.07 -6.10 -26.46
N VAL A 132 -12.08 -5.31 -26.83
CA VAL A 132 -11.97 -3.84 -26.87
C VAL A 132 -11.69 -3.29 -25.47
N VAL A 133 -12.48 -3.68 -24.45
CA VAL A 133 -12.29 -3.19 -23.08
C VAL A 133 -10.96 -3.63 -22.51
N LEU A 134 -10.53 -4.87 -22.73
CA LEU A 134 -9.23 -5.37 -22.30
C LEU A 134 -8.09 -4.52 -22.86
N LEU A 135 -8.11 -4.27 -24.18
CA LEU A 135 -7.11 -3.45 -24.84
C LEU A 135 -7.14 -2.00 -24.33
N THR A 136 -8.33 -1.42 -24.16
CA THR A 136 -8.50 -0.08 -23.58
C THR A 136 -7.88 0.01 -22.19
N CYS A 137 -8.16 -0.94 -21.29
CA CYS A 137 -7.59 -0.96 -19.94
C CYS A 137 -6.06 -1.07 -19.96
N ILE A 138 -5.52 -1.93 -20.84
CA ILE A 138 -4.09 -2.12 -21.02
C ILE A 138 -3.41 -0.82 -21.53
N VAL A 139 -3.98 -0.16 -22.54
CA VAL A 139 -3.47 1.10 -23.08
C VAL A 139 -3.60 2.25 -22.07
N MET A 140 -4.69 2.31 -21.30
CA MET A 140 -4.89 3.31 -20.24
C MET A 140 -3.95 3.13 -19.05
N GLY A 141 -3.38 1.94 -18.85
CA GLY A 141 -2.37 1.71 -17.81
C GLY A 141 -1.06 2.46 -18.06
N ASP A 142 -0.68 2.67 -19.33
CA ASP A 142 0.57 3.34 -19.70
C ASP A 142 0.65 4.81 -19.24
N PRO A 143 -0.35 5.68 -19.51
CA PRO A 143 -0.35 7.03 -18.96
C PRO A 143 -0.55 7.05 -17.44
N ALA A 144 -1.04 5.98 -16.81
CA ALA A 144 -1.08 5.88 -15.34
C ALA A 144 0.30 5.55 -14.73
N GLY A 145 1.32 5.32 -15.55
CA GLY A 145 2.67 4.95 -15.11
C GLY A 145 2.83 3.47 -14.76
N MET A 146 1.82 2.64 -15.04
CA MET A 146 1.85 1.21 -14.75
C MET A 146 2.82 0.48 -15.70
N PRO A 147 3.45 -0.63 -15.25
CA PRO A 147 4.32 -1.40 -16.11
C PRO A 147 3.51 -2.01 -17.25
N VAL A 148 3.98 -1.83 -18.49
CA VAL A 148 3.33 -2.36 -19.70
C VAL A 148 4.29 -3.25 -20.49
N PRO A 149 3.81 -4.38 -21.07
CA PRO A 149 4.69 -5.37 -21.72
C PRO A 149 5.54 -4.83 -22.88
N TRP A 150 5.07 -3.80 -23.58
CA TRP A 150 5.77 -3.22 -24.74
C TRP A 150 6.82 -2.17 -24.37
N ARG A 151 6.83 -1.66 -23.12
CA ARG A 151 7.80 -0.67 -22.67
C ARG A 151 9.10 -1.39 -22.33
N LYS A 152 10.09 -1.28 -23.21
CA LYS A 152 11.45 -1.71 -22.90
C LYS A 152 12.02 -0.75 -21.86
N ASP A 153 12.31 -1.26 -20.66
CA ASP A 153 13.03 -0.52 -19.63
C ASP A 153 14.46 -0.27 -20.10
N HIS A 154 14.66 0.75 -20.92
CA HIS A 154 15.99 1.22 -21.29
C HIS A 154 16.51 2.09 -20.14
N THR A 155 16.99 1.43 -19.08
CA THR A 155 18.14 1.84 -18.24
C THR A 155 18.15 0.98 -16.97
N PRO A 156 19.17 0.13 -16.77
CA PRO A 156 19.53 -0.30 -15.43
C PRO A 156 20.19 0.91 -14.75
N SER A 157 19.39 1.81 -14.16
CA SER A 157 19.93 2.76 -13.20
C SER A 157 20.26 1.95 -11.95
N PRO A 158 21.54 1.89 -11.53
CA PRO A 158 21.89 1.24 -10.27
C PRO A 158 21.14 1.97 -9.17
N SER A 159 20.16 1.31 -8.57
CA SER A 159 19.47 1.83 -7.40
C SER A 159 20.55 2.22 -6.36
N PRO A 160 20.49 3.43 -5.78
CA PRO A 160 21.37 3.78 -4.68
C PRO A 160 20.97 2.92 -3.48
N ARG A 161 21.51 1.70 -3.41
CA ARG A 161 21.43 0.89 -2.21
C ARG A 161 22.21 1.65 -1.14
N LEU A 162 21.52 2.01 -0.06
CA LEU A 162 22.17 2.36 1.20
C LEU A 162 23.23 1.30 1.51
N PRO A 163 24.44 1.69 1.94
CA PRO A 163 25.50 0.74 2.21
C PRO A 163 25.03 -0.25 3.28
N THR A 164 24.91 -1.51 2.88
CA THR A 164 24.87 -2.62 3.82
C THR A 164 26.15 -2.55 4.64
N ILE A 165 26.05 -2.12 5.89
CA ILE A 165 27.14 -2.26 6.86
C ILE A 165 27.24 -3.76 7.13
N THR A 166 28.04 -4.44 6.33
CA THR A 166 28.51 -5.79 6.63
C THR A 166 29.49 -5.64 7.78
N THR A 167 29.04 -5.87 9.01
CA THR A 167 29.92 -6.09 10.15
C THR A 167 30.60 -7.45 9.96
N THR A 168 31.61 -7.49 9.08
CA THR A 168 32.56 -8.59 9.03
C THR A 168 33.39 -8.49 10.31
N LEU A 169 32.94 -9.18 11.36
CA LEU A 169 33.76 -9.45 12.55
C LEU A 169 34.97 -10.27 12.08
N LYS A 170 36.10 -9.59 11.93
CA LYS A 170 37.41 -10.20 11.75
C LYS A 170 37.79 -10.84 13.08
N ASN A 171 37.56 -12.14 13.21
CA ASN A 171 38.12 -12.95 14.29
C ASN A 171 39.65 -12.86 14.19
N ALA A 172 40.25 -12.07 15.07
CA ALA A 172 41.69 -12.04 15.26
C ALA A 172 42.08 -13.18 16.22
N ASP A 173 42.84 -14.12 15.66
CA ASP A 173 44.01 -14.78 16.24
C ASP A 173 44.04 -14.97 17.76
N VAL A 174 43.69 -16.19 18.19
CA VAL A 174 44.01 -16.72 19.52
C VAL A 174 45.35 -17.47 19.43
N PRO A 175 46.41 -17.06 20.16
CA PRO A 175 47.62 -17.85 20.26
C PRO A 175 47.38 -19.01 21.24
N SER A 176 47.63 -20.22 20.78
CA SER A 176 47.67 -21.42 21.62
C SER A 176 49.09 -21.64 22.13
N SER A 177 49.24 -21.82 23.44
CA SER A 177 50.39 -22.46 24.06
C SER A 177 49.96 -23.20 25.34
N PRO A 178 50.64 -24.29 25.74
CA PRO A 178 50.03 -25.37 26.49
C PRO A 178 50.51 -25.53 27.95
N LEU A 179 49.74 -26.29 28.74
CA LEU A 179 50.06 -26.96 30.04
C LEU A 179 50.30 -25.99 31.23
N ASP A 180 49.89 -26.22 32.48
CA ASP A 180 49.58 -27.45 33.20
C ASP A 180 48.87 -27.15 34.56
N ARG A 181 48.16 -28.16 35.10
CA ARG A 181 47.87 -28.49 36.52
C ARG A 181 47.30 -27.48 37.56
N SER A 182 46.12 -27.92 38.06
CA SER A 182 45.82 -28.28 39.48
C SER A 182 44.97 -27.35 40.38
N ALA A 183 43.94 -27.99 40.95
CA ALA A 183 43.31 -27.84 42.27
C ALA A 183 42.45 -26.59 42.61
N SER A 184 41.18 -26.89 42.93
CA SER A 184 40.16 -26.11 43.68
C SER A 184 40.58 -25.86 45.17
N PRO A 185 39.78 -25.24 46.09
CA PRO A 185 38.37 -24.79 46.01
C PRO A 185 38.00 -23.46 46.74
N SER A 186 36.68 -23.18 46.81
CA SER A 186 35.96 -22.17 47.63
C SER A 186 35.98 -20.74 47.07
N SER A 187 34.96 -19.87 47.15
CA SER A 187 33.73 -19.77 47.93
C SER A 187 32.79 -18.73 47.27
N ARG A 188 31.47 -18.89 47.41
CA ARG A 188 30.40 -17.86 47.24
C ARG A 188 30.55 -16.72 48.30
N PRO A 189 29.75 -15.62 48.35
CA PRO A 189 28.68 -15.09 47.46
C PRO A 189 28.70 -13.52 47.30
N ARG A 190 27.56 -12.94 46.82
CA ARG A 190 27.02 -11.55 46.99
C ARG A 190 27.39 -10.48 45.95
N THR A 191 26.45 -10.07 45.07
CA THR A 191 25.38 -9.02 45.15
C THR A 191 25.84 -7.62 44.70
N SER A 192 24.89 -6.88 44.10
CA SER A 192 24.87 -5.42 43.85
C SER A 192 25.82 -4.94 42.73
N ASP A 193 25.56 -3.95 41.91
CA ASP A 193 24.45 -3.01 41.73
C ASP A 193 24.69 -2.25 40.41
N SER A 194 23.64 -1.58 39.91
CA SER A 194 23.64 -0.30 39.15
C SER A 194 24.70 0.08 38.10
N GLY A 195 24.22 0.62 36.96
CA GLY A 195 24.95 1.57 36.10
C GLY A 195 24.46 1.45 34.65
N VAL A 196 23.46 2.20 34.17
CA VAL A 196 23.53 3.63 33.78
C VAL A 196 24.93 4.01 33.29
N THR A 197 25.09 4.04 31.98
CA THR A 197 26.19 4.77 31.33
C THR A 197 25.61 5.77 30.34
N ASP A 198 25.82 7.03 30.70
CA ASP A 198 25.86 8.20 29.83
C ASP A 198 26.58 7.92 28.51
N LEU A 199 25.99 8.38 27.41
CA LEU A 199 26.69 8.59 26.14
C LEU A 199 26.79 10.10 25.90
N SER A 200 27.85 10.68 26.45
CA SER A 200 28.38 11.98 26.08
C SER A 200 29.00 11.90 24.68
N ILE A 201 28.37 12.50 23.68
CA ILE A 201 28.95 12.71 22.35
C ILE A 201 29.47 14.16 22.30
N SER A 202 30.78 14.27 22.26
CA SER A 202 31.58 15.48 22.09
C SER A 202 31.57 15.99 20.64
N ILE A 203 31.41 17.30 20.49
CA ILE A 203 31.49 18.10 19.26
C ILE A 203 32.95 18.36 18.88
N PRO A 204 33.34 18.28 17.59
CA PRO A 204 34.55 18.93 17.10
C PRO A 204 34.25 20.28 16.41
N THR A 205 35.09 21.26 16.75
CA THR A 205 35.11 22.65 16.31
C THR A 205 35.68 22.86 14.91
N THR A 206 35.22 23.95 14.28
CA THR A 206 35.69 24.60 13.03
C THR A 206 37.18 24.95 13.01
N PRO A 207 37.75 25.25 11.81
CA PRO A 207 38.41 26.56 11.69
C PRO A 207 38.29 27.29 10.33
N LYS A 208 38.20 28.62 10.48
CA LYS A 208 38.81 29.76 9.75
C LYS A 208 38.49 30.11 8.29
N SER A 209 38.10 31.38 8.18
CA SER A 209 38.01 32.28 7.03
C SER A 209 39.37 32.70 6.45
N SER A 210 39.40 32.97 5.15
CA SER A 210 40.31 33.95 4.53
C SER A 210 39.61 34.68 3.39
N SER A 211 39.67 36.00 3.43
CA SER A 211 39.14 36.98 2.49
C SER A 211 40.17 37.38 1.44
N SER A 212 39.73 37.64 0.19
CA SER A 212 40.35 38.64 -0.69
C SER A 212 39.38 39.12 -1.78
N SER A 213 39.42 40.42 -2.00
CA SER A 213 38.55 41.31 -2.79
C SER A 213 39.03 41.56 -4.23
N SER A 214 38.11 41.79 -5.20
CA SER A 214 38.06 42.97 -6.11
C SER A 214 37.07 42.80 -7.30
N SER A 215 36.29 43.86 -7.55
CA SER A 215 35.16 44.07 -8.50
C SER A 215 35.59 44.38 -9.98
N PRO A 216 34.78 45.00 -10.88
CA PRO A 216 33.41 44.73 -11.38
C PRO A 216 33.27 44.76 -12.93
N THR A 217 32.25 44.12 -13.55
CA THR A 217 31.78 44.49 -14.92
C THR A 217 30.31 44.18 -15.20
N THR A 218 29.51 45.25 -15.28
CA THR A 218 28.50 45.64 -16.31
C THR A 218 27.61 44.59 -17.03
N THR A 219 26.32 44.65 -16.70
CA THR A 219 25.11 44.68 -17.56
C THR A 219 24.89 43.63 -18.66
N THR A 220 23.88 42.76 -18.50
CA THR A 220 22.77 42.64 -19.48
C THR A 220 21.56 41.93 -18.87
N ALA A 221 20.37 42.50 -19.14
CA ALA A 221 19.08 41.99 -18.72
C ALA A 221 18.77 40.62 -19.34
N SER A 222 18.23 39.70 -18.55
CA SER A 222 17.53 38.50 -19.02
C SER A 222 16.44 38.14 -18.01
N THR A 223 15.22 38.51 -18.39
CA THR A 223 13.92 37.89 -18.10
C THR A 223 13.84 36.90 -16.93
N PRO A 224 12.95 37.08 -15.94
CA PRO A 224 12.67 36.04 -14.97
C PRO A 224 11.95 34.89 -15.67
N LEU A 225 12.68 33.82 -15.98
CA LEU A 225 12.11 32.52 -16.28
C LEU A 225 11.35 32.07 -15.03
N LEU A 226 10.02 32.24 -15.06
CA LEU A 226 9.11 31.47 -14.22
C LEU A 226 9.60 30.01 -14.22
N PRO A 227 9.74 29.35 -13.06
CA PRO A 227 9.82 27.91 -13.05
C PRO A 227 8.47 27.42 -13.57
N GLN A 228 8.46 27.03 -14.84
CA GLN A 228 7.35 26.31 -15.46
C GLN A 228 7.35 24.92 -14.80
N GLN A 229 6.82 24.86 -13.57
CA GLN A 229 6.52 23.63 -12.87
C GLN A 229 5.36 23.00 -13.62
N LYS A 230 5.70 22.32 -14.71
CA LYS A 230 4.82 21.46 -15.47
C LYS A 230 4.55 20.27 -14.56
N SER A 231 3.63 20.45 -13.60
CA SER A 231 3.09 19.36 -12.80
C SER A 231 2.46 18.38 -13.78
N SER A 232 3.21 17.34 -14.16
CA SER A 232 2.60 16.18 -14.79
C SER A 232 1.55 15.69 -13.81
N LEU A 233 0.28 15.71 -14.21
CA LEU A 233 -0.83 15.17 -13.42
C LEU A 233 -0.66 13.68 -13.09
N ILE A 234 0.32 13.04 -13.71
CA ILE A 234 0.68 11.63 -13.55
C ILE A 234 1.92 11.53 -12.64
N PRO A 235 1.81 10.84 -11.50
CA PRO A 235 2.95 10.54 -10.64
C PRO A 235 3.95 9.64 -11.36
N LYS A 236 5.24 9.97 -11.30
CA LYS A 236 6.29 9.03 -11.71
C LYS A 236 6.32 7.90 -10.69
N LEU A 237 6.08 6.67 -11.13
CA LEU A 237 6.15 5.47 -10.28
C LEU A 237 7.57 4.91 -10.27
N VAL A 238 8.09 4.61 -9.08
CA VAL A 238 9.35 3.89 -8.89
C VAL A 238 9.02 2.54 -8.29
N ILE A 239 8.96 1.53 -9.16
CA ILE A 239 8.60 0.16 -8.80
C ILE A 239 9.89 -0.66 -8.65
N PRO A 240 10.14 -1.26 -7.48
CA PRO A 240 11.24 -2.19 -7.27
C PRO A 240 11.24 -3.33 -8.30
N ALA A 241 12.42 -3.72 -8.80
CA ALA A 241 12.53 -4.71 -9.88
C ALA A 241 11.91 -6.08 -9.52
N ASP A 242 11.95 -6.46 -8.25
CA ASP A 242 11.36 -7.68 -7.71
C ASP A 242 9.83 -7.62 -7.62
N MET A 243 9.25 -6.42 -7.54
CA MET A 243 7.79 -6.21 -7.48
C MET A 243 7.14 -6.12 -8.86
N LYS A 244 7.91 -5.81 -9.92
CA LYS A 244 7.40 -5.70 -11.29
C LYS A 244 6.62 -6.92 -11.79
N PRO A 245 7.13 -8.17 -11.70
CA PRO A 245 6.38 -9.33 -12.20
C PRO A 245 5.06 -9.53 -11.45
N LEU A 246 5.07 -9.30 -10.12
CA LEU A 246 3.86 -9.41 -9.31
C LEU A 246 2.81 -8.37 -9.72
N ILE A 247 3.22 -7.12 -9.92
CA ILE A 247 2.34 -6.03 -10.38
C ILE A 247 1.82 -6.29 -11.79
N LEU A 248 2.64 -6.85 -12.69
CA LEU A 248 2.20 -7.21 -14.04
C LEU A 248 1.14 -8.30 -14.04
N VAL A 249 1.32 -9.37 -13.25
CA VAL A 249 0.33 -10.44 -13.10
C VAL A 249 -0.96 -9.88 -12.47
N TYR A 250 -0.82 -9.05 -11.45
CA TYR A 250 -1.95 -8.37 -10.82
C TYR A 250 -2.73 -7.51 -11.83
N GLN A 251 -2.03 -6.67 -12.60
CA GLN A 251 -2.60 -5.82 -13.65
C GLN A 251 -3.35 -6.67 -14.69
N LEU A 252 -2.77 -7.80 -15.10
CA LEU A 252 -3.44 -8.72 -16.04
C LEU A 252 -4.76 -9.25 -15.47
N ILE A 253 -4.76 -9.68 -14.20
CA ILE A 253 -5.96 -10.20 -13.55
C ILE A 253 -7.06 -9.14 -13.45
N ILE A 254 -6.75 -7.94 -12.95
CA ILE A 254 -7.75 -6.89 -12.76
C ILE A 254 -8.30 -6.38 -14.10
N THR A 255 -7.45 -6.20 -15.12
CA THR A 255 -7.91 -5.79 -16.47
C THR A 255 -8.76 -6.86 -17.15
N THR A 256 -8.39 -8.13 -16.99
CA THR A 256 -9.21 -9.26 -17.47
C THR A 256 -10.54 -9.30 -16.73
N MET A 257 -10.57 -9.07 -15.42
CA MET A 257 -11.81 -9.01 -14.63
C MET A 257 -12.76 -7.90 -15.14
N VAL A 258 -12.24 -6.70 -15.42
CA VAL A 258 -13.01 -5.58 -16.00
C VAL A 258 -13.53 -5.94 -17.39
N ALA A 259 -12.67 -6.50 -18.24
CA ALA A 259 -13.07 -6.93 -19.58
C ALA A 259 -14.14 -8.03 -19.55
N SER A 260 -14.00 -9.03 -18.66
CA SER A 260 -14.99 -10.10 -18.47
C SER A 260 -16.32 -9.55 -17.95
N ALA A 261 -16.28 -8.57 -17.05
CA ALA A 261 -17.49 -7.91 -16.58
C ALA A 261 -18.23 -7.18 -17.71
N ALA A 262 -17.50 -6.47 -18.58
CA ALA A 262 -18.06 -5.82 -19.75
C ALA A 262 -18.59 -6.83 -20.77
N GLY A 263 -17.82 -7.88 -21.07
CA GLY A 263 -18.17 -8.88 -22.08
C GLY A 263 -19.38 -9.73 -21.69
N THR A 264 -19.54 -10.07 -20.41
CA THR A 264 -20.66 -10.92 -19.94
C THR A 264 -21.98 -10.17 -19.73
N ARG A 265 -21.94 -8.89 -19.34
CA ARG A 265 -23.16 -8.13 -18.96
C ARG A 265 -23.31 -6.77 -19.63
N GLY A 266 -22.36 -6.35 -20.46
CA GLY A 266 -22.38 -5.07 -21.17
C GLY A 266 -21.86 -3.86 -20.38
N ILE A 267 -21.78 -2.72 -21.07
CA ILE A 267 -21.15 -1.47 -20.58
C ILE A 267 -21.93 -0.81 -19.43
N GLY A 268 -23.25 -0.96 -19.39
CA GLY A 268 -24.09 -0.36 -18.34
C GLY A 268 -24.25 -1.22 -17.08
N SER A 269 -23.55 -2.36 -16.99
CA SER A 269 -23.79 -3.32 -15.91
C SER A 269 -23.18 -2.86 -14.58
N ALA A 270 -23.88 -3.16 -13.47
CA ALA A 270 -23.34 -2.97 -12.13
C ALA A 270 -22.05 -3.78 -11.91
N ARG A 271 -21.91 -4.90 -12.64
CA ARG A 271 -20.71 -5.74 -12.66
C ARG A 271 -19.52 -5.00 -13.27
N LEU A 272 -19.69 -4.35 -14.42
CA LEU A 272 -18.62 -3.54 -15.01
C LEU A 272 -18.26 -2.35 -14.11
N LEU A 273 -19.27 -1.65 -13.60
CA LEU A 273 -19.05 -0.51 -12.71
C LEU A 273 -18.24 -0.91 -11.47
N GLY A 274 -18.62 -2.01 -10.79
CA GLY A 274 -17.89 -2.51 -9.62
C GLY A 274 -16.47 -2.94 -9.95
N ALA A 275 -16.25 -3.60 -11.10
CA ALA A 275 -14.93 -4.00 -11.55
C ALA A 275 -14.04 -2.78 -11.89
N ALA A 276 -14.59 -1.78 -12.55
CA ALA A 276 -13.89 -0.54 -12.86
C ALA A 276 -13.51 0.24 -11.59
N MET A 277 -14.41 0.30 -10.60
CA MET A 277 -14.12 0.92 -9.30
C MET A 277 -12.93 0.25 -8.60
N PHE A 278 -12.83 -1.08 -8.63
CA PHE A 278 -11.64 -1.78 -8.12
C PHE A 278 -10.37 -1.40 -8.86
N MET A 279 -10.38 -1.45 -10.20
CA MET A 279 -9.21 -1.11 -10.99
C MET A 279 -8.71 0.31 -10.71
N ILE A 280 -9.63 1.28 -10.60
CA ILE A 280 -9.27 2.67 -10.27
C ILE A 280 -8.73 2.77 -8.85
N SER A 281 -9.33 2.08 -7.88
CA SER A 281 -8.83 2.00 -6.51
C SER A 281 -7.40 1.48 -6.47
N ASP A 282 -7.10 0.41 -7.21
CA ASP A 282 -5.77 -0.20 -7.24
C ASP A 282 -4.72 0.72 -7.85
N VAL A 283 -5.09 1.47 -8.90
CA VAL A 283 -4.21 2.52 -9.48
C VAL A 283 -3.92 3.60 -8.44
N ILE A 284 -4.93 4.03 -7.68
CA ILE A 284 -4.73 5.01 -6.59
C ILE A 284 -3.78 4.46 -5.51
N VAL A 285 -3.94 3.20 -5.12
CA VAL A 285 -3.04 2.53 -4.16
C VAL A 285 -1.62 2.44 -4.71
N ALA A 286 -1.46 2.11 -6.00
CA ALA A 286 -0.16 2.07 -6.65
C ALA A 286 0.51 3.45 -6.66
N TRP A 287 -0.25 4.52 -6.94
CA TRP A 287 0.26 5.89 -6.86
C TRP A 287 0.66 6.30 -5.45
N ASP A 288 -0.11 5.93 -4.43
CA ASP A 288 0.22 6.23 -3.04
C ASP A 288 1.47 5.46 -2.56
N THR A 289 1.62 4.22 -3.01
CA THR A 289 2.71 3.31 -2.59
C THR A 289 4.02 3.57 -3.34
N PHE A 290 3.95 3.72 -4.67
CA PHE A 290 5.13 3.76 -5.54
C PHE A 290 5.39 5.15 -6.15
N GLY A 291 4.50 6.12 -5.93
CA GLY A 291 4.65 7.48 -6.46
C GLY A 291 5.84 8.21 -5.83
N VAL A 292 6.67 8.82 -6.68
CA VAL A 292 7.77 9.69 -6.22
C VAL A 292 7.18 10.91 -5.52
N LYS A 293 7.36 10.99 -4.21
CA LYS A 293 7.02 12.19 -3.42
C LYS A 293 8.15 13.22 -3.59
N PRO A 294 7.86 14.49 -3.91
CA PRO A 294 8.88 15.52 -3.98
C PRO A 294 9.61 15.59 -2.64
N ALA A 295 10.94 15.67 -2.69
CA ALA A 295 11.76 15.75 -1.48
C ALA A 295 11.28 16.93 -0.63
N PRO A 296 11.19 16.80 0.70
CA PRO A 296 10.94 17.93 1.57
C PRO A 296 12.03 18.96 1.31
N GLN A 297 11.65 20.09 0.73
CA GLN A 297 12.56 21.21 0.51
C GLN A 297 13.11 21.59 1.89
N GLU A 298 14.42 21.49 2.08
CA GLU A 298 15.09 21.90 3.31
C GLU A 298 14.67 23.34 3.66
N ALA A 299 14.18 23.51 4.89
CA ALA A 299 13.92 24.79 5.55
C ALA A 299 12.87 25.73 4.88
N ALA A 300 11.60 25.33 4.86
CA ALA A 300 10.49 26.29 4.92
C ALA A 300 10.02 26.48 6.37
N PRO A 301 9.81 27.73 6.84
CA PRO A 301 9.49 28.02 8.24
C PRO A 301 8.15 27.40 8.64
N ALA A 302 8.17 26.55 9.67
CA ALA A 302 7.04 26.05 10.45
C ALA A 302 5.67 26.10 9.75
N ALA A 303 5.54 25.38 8.63
CA ALA A 303 4.23 25.16 8.02
C ALA A 303 3.34 24.46 9.07
N LYS A 304 2.15 25.03 9.32
CA LYS A 304 1.15 24.48 10.24
C LYS A 304 1.13 22.95 10.14
N LYS A 305 1.39 22.27 11.26
CA LYS A 305 1.16 20.82 11.40
C LYS A 305 -0.24 20.55 10.82
N SER A 306 -0.31 19.92 9.64
CA SER A 306 -1.58 19.46 9.13
C SER A 306 -2.11 18.44 10.12
N CYS A 307 -3.30 18.69 10.66
CA CYS A 307 -4.00 17.70 11.46
C CYS A 307 -4.54 16.64 10.48
N GLY A 308 -3.73 15.64 10.15
CA GLY A 308 -4.15 14.51 9.34
C GLY A 308 -3.00 13.76 8.68
N ARG A 309 -3.27 12.52 8.26
CA ARG A 309 -2.28 11.71 7.55
C ARG A 309 -2.09 12.25 6.13
N ASP A 310 -0.85 12.44 5.70
CA ASP A 310 -0.57 12.86 4.32
C ASP A 310 -1.24 11.90 3.32
N GLY A 311 -1.94 12.46 2.33
CA GLY A 311 -2.66 11.70 1.31
C GLY A 311 -3.99 11.09 1.76
N TRP A 312 -4.51 11.40 2.96
CA TRP A 312 -5.76 10.83 3.47
C TRP A 312 -6.95 11.01 2.51
N LEU A 313 -7.03 12.13 1.79
CA LEU A 313 -8.09 12.39 0.80
C LEU A 313 -8.06 11.36 -0.33
N LEU A 314 -6.88 11.17 -0.94
CA LEU A 314 -6.70 10.25 -2.04
C LEU A 314 -6.96 8.80 -1.59
N ARG A 315 -6.48 8.44 -0.39
CA ARG A 315 -6.78 7.14 0.24
C ARG A 315 -8.25 6.96 0.54
N GLY A 316 -8.93 8.00 1.04
CA GLY A 316 -10.36 8.00 1.32
C GLY A 316 -11.19 7.73 0.07
N VAL A 317 -10.85 8.38 -1.05
CA VAL A 317 -11.46 8.09 -2.37
C VAL A 317 -11.18 6.64 -2.79
N GLY A 318 -9.94 6.17 -2.62
CA GLY A 318 -9.57 4.78 -2.83
C GLY A 318 -10.45 3.81 -2.03
N TRP A 319 -10.67 4.06 -0.73
CA TRP A 319 -11.53 3.22 0.11
C TRP A 319 -12.98 3.19 -0.37
N VAL A 320 -13.54 4.34 -0.75
CA VAL A 320 -14.91 4.42 -1.30
C VAL A 320 -15.02 3.61 -2.59
N LEU A 321 -14.03 3.72 -3.48
CA LEU A 321 -14.00 2.95 -4.73
C LEU A 321 -13.83 1.45 -4.47
N TYR A 322 -12.91 1.07 -3.59
CA TYR A 322 -12.65 -0.32 -3.20
C TYR A 322 -13.89 -1.00 -2.60
N PHE A 323 -14.43 -0.44 -1.51
CA PHE A 323 -15.58 -1.03 -0.82
C PHE A 323 -16.89 -0.83 -1.59
N GLY A 324 -17.01 0.25 -2.36
CA GLY A 324 -18.14 0.44 -3.28
C GLY A 324 -18.12 -0.57 -4.42
N GLY A 325 -16.93 -0.88 -4.96
CA GLY A 325 -16.72 -1.95 -5.93
C GLY A 325 -17.12 -3.31 -5.37
N GLN A 326 -16.64 -3.65 -4.17
CA GLN A 326 -17.06 -4.85 -3.43
C GLN A 326 -18.58 -4.92 -3.27
N TYR A 327 -19.21 -3.82 -2.86
CA TYR A 327 -20.66 -3.78 -2.70
C TYR A 327 -21.38 -4.03 -4.02
N LEU A 328 -20.97 -3.38 -5.11
CA LEU A 328 -21.59 -3.61 -6.41
C LEU A 328 -21.41 -5.04 -6.89
N LEU A 329 -20.22 -5.64 -6.75
CA LEU A 329 -19.98 -7.00 -7.24
C LEU A 329 -20.63 -8.07 -6.35
N ALA A 330 -20.44 -7.99 -5.03
CA ALA A 330 -20.95 -8.98 -4.08
C ALA A 330 -22.46 -8.86 -3.84
N ALA A 331 -23.03 -7.65 -3.81
CA ALA A 331 -24.46 -7.45 -3.53
C ALA A 331 -25.33 -7.43 -4.79
N LYS A 332 -24.83 -6.90 -5.91
CA LYS A 332 -25.63 -6.69 -7.14
C LYS A 332 -25.12 -7.42 -8.39
N GLY A 333 -23.81 -7.63 -8.52
CA GLY A 333 -23.17 -8.17 -9.73
C GLY A 333 -23.15 -9.69 -9.84
N ALA A 334 -23.38 -10.40 -8.72
CA ALA A 334 -23.46 -11.86 -8.67
C ALA A 334 -24.79 -12.44 -9.21
N ARG A 335 -25.79 -11.59 -9.47
CA ARG A 335 -27.08 -11.94 -10.09
C ARG A 335 -27.09 -11.48 -11.55
#